data_AF-A0A061PEJ4-F1
#
_entry.id   AF-A0A061PEJ4-F1
#
_cell.length_a   1.000
_cell.length_b   1.000
_cell.length_c   1.000
_cell.angle_alpha   90.00
_cell.angle_beta   90.00
_cell.angle_gamma   90.00
#
_symmetry.space_group_name_H-M   'P 1'
#
loop_
_entity.id
_entity.type
_entity.pdbx_description
1 polymer ?
#
loop_
_entity_poly.entity_id
_entity_poly.type
_entity_poly.pdbx_seq_one_letter_code
_entity_poly.pdbx_strand_id
1 'polypeptide(L)'
;MYIDTIQPKTANHLLHQAAECLEAMDEFRTDKIYELYRLMAENAVNLGDAVSAEKWYSISKKHNMTSYENLEARLLLRTGRLQSAYKRLERQKKLAENRIQRELPNSHRETDLLLSLIQAFMGNSLEAKQLAQQSIIQGIDVQSPFIEACGWMRMGHAIQLSTKYNTHLVIKCYETSLSIMDEIDVARGKAEPFMGLCLLHGKQGNIERALFYGQEALKETERVEDYWLSSLIRLCLGISYIHNDNYTLAKKELDECKQYFLESDERYGQTLALMWQAYNEYRNNKHSLFQSTVRKFIEAVQLENMDYLLQKRTFFGPNDLQVFTPMLLESNGPVSESSEYLNRILKEQNLEDVHIHPGYTVRIQTLGGLKVFLGDKELVEKDWKRGKAKDLLTLFIAKRREQLSKEEIFSILWSGQNEEVADRDFKVALNSLNNVLEPNRLARSKPFFIQRTTSRYGLRFTQSLQMDCNDFEAAVTAGHQAKSREEAMVFYENAIMLYEGDFMSDRNSDEWTVDERERLQVLYIKACEKSAHQLLRTQEYELAIDRAEKIIEKDICFEEAYRILMIGYYHLNNRVYALRSYDKCRRVMNDELGVEPTAELQRMHELLKMGEVLTCVSFMDNR
;
A
#
# COMPACT_ATOMS: atom_id res chain seq x y z
N MET A 1 13.08 -21.31 -23.57
CA MET A 1 11.72 -21.22 -23.00
C MET A 1 10.90 -22.39 -23.51
N TYR A 2 9.97 -22.91 -22.70
CA TYR A 2 9.17 -24.08 -23.05
C TYR A 2 7.94 -23.69 -23.90
N ILE A 3 7.54 -24.56 -24.82
CA ILE A 3 6.44 -24.31 -25.76
C ILE A 3 5.08 -24.15 -25.07
N ASP A 4 4.84 -24.88 -23.99
CA ASP A 4 3.64 -24.78 -23.15
C ASP A 4 3.48 -23.41 -22.49
N THR A 5 4.59 -22.69 -22.26
CA THR A 5 4.60 -21.38 -21.60
C THR A 5 4.31 -20.24 -22.59
N ILE A 6 4.72 -20.39 -23.86
CA ILE A 6 4.60 -19.33 -24.89
C ILE A 6 3.45 -19.62 -25.86
N GLN A 7 3.21 -20.89 -26.18
CA GLN A 7 2.21 -21.37 -27.13
C GLN A 7 1.43 -22.57 -26.54
N PRO A 8 0.70 -22.38 -25.43
CA PRO A 8 0.00 -23.46 -24.75
C PRO A 8 -1.01 -24.21 -25.63
N LYS A 9 -1.66 -23.53 -26.59
CA LYS A 9 -2.51 -24.17 -27.59
C LYS A 9 -1.77 -25.22 -28.42
N THR A 10 -0.61 -24.86 -28.97
CA THR A 10 0.22 -25.78 -29.77
C THR A 10 0.70 -26.95 -28.93
N ALA A 11 1.16 -26.67 -27.71
CA ALA A 11 1.57 -27.68 -26.75
C ALA A 11 0.42 -28.64 -26.41
N ASN A 12 -0.81 -28.14 -26.24
CA ASN A 12 -1.97 -28.95 -25.90
C ASN A 12 -2.21 -30.06 -26.93
N HIS A 13 -2.18 -29.69 -28.21
CA HIS A 13 -2.40 -30.64 -29.30
C HIS A 13 -1.33 -31.75 -29.31
N LEU A 14 -0.06 -31.37 -29.17
CA LEU A 14 1.06 -32.32 -29.14
C LEU A 14 1.01 -33.24 -27.91
N LEU A 15 0.63 -32.71 -26.74
CA LEU A 15 0.53 -33.49 -25.51
C LEU A 15 -0.59 -34.53 -25.59
N HIS A 16 -1.75 -34.16 -26.16
CA HIS A 16 -2.84 -35.11 -26.39
C HIS A 16 -2.46 -36.21 -27.39
N GLN A 17 -1.82 -35.87 -28.51
CA GLN A 17 -1.31 -36.87 -29.46
C GLN A 17 -0.29 -37.83 -28.82
N ALA A 18 0.60 -37.29 -27.99
CA ALA A 18 1.56 -38.10 -27.24
C ALA A 18 0.87 -39.04 -26.25
N ALA A 19 -0.24 -38.60 -25.63
CA ALA A 19 -1.00 -39.40 -24.68
C ALA A 19 -1.70 -40.56 -25.39
N GLU A 20 -2.39 -40.29 -26.49
CA GLU A 20 -3.03 -41.31 -27.33
C GLU A 20 -2.04 -42.37 -27.81
N CYS A 21 -0.85 -41.94 -28.27
CA CYS A 21 0.20 -42.86 -28.72
C CYS A 21 0.74 -43.73 -27.58
N LEU A 22 0.91 -43.17 -26.38
CA LEU A 22 1.41 -43.91 -25.21
C LEU A 22 0.35 -44.85 -24.62
N GLU A 23 -0.92 -44.45 -24.62
CA GLU A 23 -2.04 -45.27 -24.15
C GLU A 23 -2.27 -46.49 -25.06
N ALA A 24 -1.90 -46.41 -26.33
CA ALA A 24 -2.01 -47.50 -27.30
C ALA A 24 -0.88 -48.57 -27.21
N MET A 25 0.11 -48.41 -26.32
CA MET A 25 1.23 -49.36 -26.18
C MET A 25 0.99 -50.39 -25.05
N ASP A 26 1.08 -51.69 -25.36
CA ASP A 26 0.79 -52.81 -24.43
C ASP A 26 1.87 -53.09 -23.35
N GLU A 27 3.13 -52.67 -23.54
CA GLU A 27 4.23 -52.95 -22.60
C GLU A 27 4.79 -51.68 -21.93
N PHE A 28 4.58 -51.60 -20.61
CA PHE A 28 5.25 -50.76 -19.61
C PHE A 28 5.70 -49.34 -20.01
N ARG A 29 5.06 -48.34 -19.39
CA ARG A 29 5.73 -47.16 -18.79
C ARG A 29 4.73 -46.36 -17.94
N THR A 30 4.40 -46.90 -16.76
CA THR A 30 3.64 -46.16 -15.75
C THR A 30 4.27 -44.78 -15.51
N ASP A 31 5.59 -44.66 -15.33
CA ASP A 31 6.22 -43.35 -15.07
C ASP A 31 6.06 -42.31 -16.20
N LYS A 32 6.20 -42.69 -17.47
CA LYS A 32 6.18 -41.71 -18.58
C LYS A 32 4.78 -41.16 -18.86
N ILE A 33 3.73 -41.97 -18.65
CA ILE A 33 2.37 -41.48 -18.82
C ILE A 33 2.01 -40.49 -17.70
N TYR A 34 2.50 -40.69 -16.46
CA TYR A 34 2.32 -39.71 -15.38
C TYR A 34 3.16 -38.43 -15.59
N GLU A 35 4.35 -38.54 -16.18
CA GLU A 35 5.12 -37.37 -16.63
C GLU A 35 4.36 -36.57 -17.71
N LEU A 36 3.72 -37.27 -18.64
CA LEU A 36 2.91 -36.62 -19.67
C LEU A 36 1.65 -35.97 -19.06
N TYR A 37 0.94 -36.64 -18.16
CA TYR A 37 -0.17 -36.02 -17.43
C TYR A 37 0.27 -34.80 -16.63
N ARG A 38 1.49 -34.78 -16.08
CA ARG A 38 2.05 -33.58 -15.45
C ARG A 38 2.22 -32.44 -16.47
N LEU A 39 2.78 -32.72 -17.65
CA LEU A 39 2.92 -31.71 -18.71
C LEU A 39 1.55 -31.21 -19.20
N MET A 40 0.56 -32.09 -19.28
CA MET A 40 -0.83 -31.73 -19.57
C MET A 40 -1.43 -30.85 -18.48
N ALA A 41 -1.14 -31.13 -17.21
CA ALA A 41 -1.55 -30.28 -16.10
C ALA A 41 -0.89 -28.88 -16.18
N GLU A 42 0.42 -28.81 -16.44
CA GLU A 42 1.15 -27.56 -16.64
C GLU A 42 0.58 -26.74 -17.79
N ASN A 43 0.32 -27.39 -18.92
CA ASN A 43 -0.24 -26.73 -20.08
C ASN A 43 -1.68 -26.26 -19.85
N ALA A 44 -2.51 -27.08 -19.18
CA ALA A 44 -3.88 -26.70 -18.80
C ALA A 44 -3.89 -25.50 -17.84
N VAL A 45 -2.94 -25.44 -16.88
CA VAL A 45 -2.71 -24.23 -16.08
C VAL A 45 -2.46 -23.05 -17.01
N ASN A 46 -1.54 -23.15 -17.98
CA ASN A 46 -1.20 -22.06 -18.90
C ASN A 46 -2.35 -21.63 -19.83
N LEU A 47 -3.25 -22.54 -20.21
CA LEU A 47 -4.49 -22.23 -20.93
C LEU A 47 -5.55 -21.55 -20.04
N GLY A 48 -5.43 -21.67 -18.73
CA GLY A 48 -6.49 -21.27 -17.79
C GLY A 48 -7.61 -22.30 -17.66
N ASP A 49 -7.42 -23.53 -18.17
CA ASP A 49 -8.34 -24.65 -17.96
C ASP A 49 -8.04 -25.31 -16.60
N ALA A 50 -8.54 -24.68 -15.54
CA ALA A 50 -8.39 -25.14 -14.17
C ALA A 50 -8.92 -26.55 -13.95
N VAL A 51 -10.04 -26.91 -14.58
CA VAL A 51 -10.71 -28.21 -14.41
C VAL A 51 -9.81 -29.33 -14.95
N SER A 52 -9.32 -29.18 -16.18
CA SER A 52 -8.37 -30.14 -16.74
C SER A 52 -7.06 -30.16 -15.96
N ALA A 53 -6.57 -29.00 -15.53
CA ALA A 53 -5.33 -28.90 -14.75
C ALA A 53 -5.43 -29.67 -13.42
N GLU A 54 -6.50 -29.51 -12.65
CA GLU A 54 -6.74 -30.25 -11.41
C GLU A 54 -6.88 -31.76 -11.66
N LYS A 55 -7.62 -32.14 -12.71
CA LYS A 55 -7.79 -33.54 -13.12
C LYS A 55 -6.43 -34.18 -13.41
N TRP A 56 -5.65 -33.60 -14.31
CA TRP A 56 -4.36 -34.16 -14.72
C TRP A 56 -3.33 -34.14 -13.59
N TYR A 57 -3.30 -33.07 -12.78
CA TYR A 57 -2.43 -32.98 -11.60
C TYR A 57 -2.77 -34.05 -10.56
N SER A 58 -4.06 -34.31 -10.32
CA SER A 58 -4.51 -35.35 -9.38
C SER A 58 -4.16 -36.75 -9.85
N ILE A 59 -4.14 -37.00 -11.16
CA ILE A 59 -3.71 -38.27 -11.74
C ILE A 59 -2.19 -38.42 -11.63
N SER A 60 -1.41 -37.39 -11.99
CA SER A 60 0.06 -37.44 -11.97
C SER A 60 0.63 -37.56 -10.55
N LYS A 61 -0.01 -36.92 -9.55
CA LYS A 61 0.44 -36.92 -8.15
C LYS A 61 0.43 -38.31 -7.50
N LYS A 62 -0.39 -39.24 -7.98
CA LYS A 62 -0.51 -40.60 -7.41
C LYS A 62 0.74 -41.47 -7.59
N HIS A 63 1.67 -41.10 -8.49
CA HIS A 63 2.83 -41.93 -8.85
C HIS A 63 4.16 -41.52 -8.21
N ASN A 64 4.15 -40.74 -7.13
CA ASN A 64 5.34 -40.45 -6.30
C ASN A 64 6.58 -39.95 -7.05
N MET A 65 6.41 -39.31 -8.21
CA MET A 65 7.49 -38.57 -8.87
C MET A 65 7.72 -37.27 -8.10
N THR A 66 8.99 -36.96 -7.89
CA THR A 66 9.54 -35.79 -7.20
C THR A 66 8.64 -34.55 -7.36
N SER A 67 8.22 -33.96 -6.24
CA SER A 67 7.37 -32.76 -6.21
C SER A 67 7.97 -31.65 -7.08
N TYR A 68 7.36 -31.38 -8.24
CA TYR A 68 7.61 -30.16 -9.01
C TYR A 68 6.85 -29.03 -8.31
N GLU A 69 7.49 -28.47 -7.28
CA GLU A 69 6.85 -27.72 -6.18
C GLU A 69 6.00 -26.51 -6.62
N ASN A 70 6.31 -25.88 -7.76
CA ASN A 70 5.59 -24.68 -8.21
C ASN A 70 4.32 -24.98 -9.02
N LEU A 71 4.16 -26.17 -9.61
CA LEU A 71 2.96 -26.49 -10.38
C LEU A 71 1.70 -26.39 -9.52
N GLU A 72 1.76 -26.94 -8.31
CA GLU A 72 0.69 -26.83 -7.32
C GLU A 72 0.40 -25.37 -6.96
N ALA A 73 1.44 -24.56 -6.76
CA ALA A 73 1.26 -23.14 -6.45
C ALA A 73 0.64 -22.35 -7.61
N ARG A 74 1.06 -22.60 -8.85
CA ARG A 74 0.47 -22.00 -10.06
C ARG A 74 -0.99 -22.43 -10.26
N LEU A 75 -1.30 -23.70 -10.03
CA LEU A 75 -2.67 -24.22 -10.05
C LEU A 75 -3.53 -23.50 -9.01
N LEU A 76 -3.07 -23.44 -7.75
CA LEU A 76 -3.76 -22.72 -6.68
C LEU A 76 -4.00 -21.24 -7.05
N LEU A 77 -2.97 -20.55 -7.55
CA LEU A 77 -3.06 -19.17 -8.04
C LEU A 77 -4.12 -19.01 -9.14
N ARG A 78 -4.07 -19.84 -10.19
CA ARG A 78 -4.98 -19.75 -11.35
C ARG A 78 -6.41 -20.24 -11.07
N THR A 79 -6.64 -20.84 -9.91
CA THR A 79 -7.98 -21.17 -9.36
C THR A 79 -8.47 -20.15 -8.31
N GLY A 80 -7.74 -19.05 -8.10
CA GLY A 80 -8.12 -18.01 -7.14
C GLY A 80 -7.82 -18.33 -5.67
N ARG A 81 -7.16 -19.46 -5.37
CA ARG A 81 -6.78 -19.88 -4.00
C ARG A 81 -5.47 -19.22 -3.55
N LEU A 82 -5.45 -17.88 -3.57
CA LEU A 82 -4.24 -17.07 -3.36
C LEU A 82 -3.54 -17.32 -2.03
N GLN A 83 -4.29 -17.41 -0.92
CA GLN A 83 -3.71 -17.70 0.40
C GLN A 83 -3.06 -19.08 0.47
N SER A 84 -3.65 -20.08 -0.19
CA SER A 84 -3.08 -21.44 -0.26
C SER A 84 -1.82 -21.45 -1.11
N ALA A 85 -1.82 -20.75 -2.24
CA ALA A 85 -0.63 -20.57 -3.08
C ALA A 85 0.49 -19.86 -2.30
N TYR A 86 0.16 -18.79 -1.58
CA TYR A 86 1.09 -18.06 -0.72
C TYR A 86 1.73 -18.98 0.33
N LYS A 87 0.91 -19.67 1.15
CA LYS A 87 1.40 -20.57 2.20
C LYS A 87 2.32 -21.66 1.63
N ARG A 88 2.00 -22.18 0.44
CA ARG A 88 2.80 -23.19 -0.25
C ARG A 88 4.17 -22.66 -0.66
N LEU A 89 4.21 -21.50 -1.31
CA LEU A 89 5.44 -20.87 -1.79
C LEU A 89 6.30 -20.34 -0.63
N GLU A 90 5.69 -19.79 0.41
CA GLU A 90 6.40 -19.30 1.60
C GLU A 90 7.09 -20.46 2.33
N ARG A 91 6.38 -21.59 2.52
CA ARG A 91 6.98 -22.80 3.09
C ARG A 91 8.14 -23.30 2.25
N GLN A 92 8.01 -23.27 0.93
CA GLN A 92 9.07 -23.68 0.01
C GLN A 92 10.30 -22.78 0.12
N LYS A 93 10.10 -21.46 0.19
CA LYS A 93 11.17 -20.48 0.36
C LYS A 93 11.94 -20.70 1.66
N LYS A 94 11.23 -20.87 2.79
CA LYS A 94 11.84 -21.17 4.11
C LYS A 94 12.64 -22.48 4.11
N LEU A 95 12.17 -23.50 3.39
CA LEU A 95 12.90 -24.77 3.27
C LEU A 95 14.17 -24.63 2.41
N ALA A 96 14.16 -23.76 1.41
CA ALA A 96 15.31 -23.49 0.54
C ALA A 96 16.40 -22.69 1.27
N GLU A 97 16.03 -21.65 2.03
CA GLU A 97 16.95 -20.83 2.83
C GLU A 97 17.76 -21.65 3.85
N ASN A 98 17.19 -22.75 4.34
CA ASN A 98 17.84 -23.67 5.28
C ASN A 98 18.78 -24.69 4.61
N ARG A 99 18.80 -24.80 3.27
CA ARG A 99 19.69 -25.71 2.54
C ARG A 99 20.96 -24.95 2.12
N ILE A 100 22.11 -25.38 2.64
CA ILE A 100 23.45 -24.82 2.36
C ILE A 100 23.93 -25.04 0.89
N GLN A 101 23.07 -25.54 -0.02
CA GLN A 101 23.53 -26.03 -1.33
C GLN A 101 23.48 -24.99 -2.46
N ARG A 102 24.64 -24.87 -3.12
CA ARG A 102 25.00 -23.95 -4.22
C ARG A 102 24.28 -24.15 -5.56
N GLU A 103 23.30 -25.03 -5.65
CA GLU A 103 22.51 -25.22 -6.89
C GLU A 103 21.04 -25.36 -6.52
N LEU A 104 20.34 -24.22 -6.47
CA LEU A 104 18.89 -24.19 -6.32
C LEU A 104 18.25 -24.82 -7.57
N PRO A 105 17.34 -25.82 -7.45
CA PRO A 105 16.61 -26.35 -8.60
C PRO A 105 15.86 -25.25 -9.38
N ASN A 106 15.64 -25.46 -10.68
CA ASN A 106 14.99 -24.53 -11.61
C ASN A 106 13.63 -23.97 -11.10
N SER A 107 12.93 -24.71 -10.24
CA SER A 107 11.67 -24.30 -9.60
C SER A 107 11.81 -23.09 -8.66
N HIS A 108 12.95 -22.86 -8.02
CA HIS A 108 13.11 -21.69 -7.13
C HIS A 108 13.19 -20.36 -7.89
N ARG A 109 13.46 -20.40 -9.20
CA ARG A 109 13.63 -19.21 -10.04
C ARG A 109 12.33 -18.44 -10.29
N GLU A 110 11.20 -19.01 -9.86
CA GLU A 110 9.87 -18.43 -10.07
C GLU A 110 9.12 -18.21 -8.75
N THR A 111 9.62 -18.75 -7.63
CA THR A 111 8.93 -18.65 -6.33
C THR A 111 8.71 -17.18 -5.94
N ASP A 112 9.73 -16.33 -6.09
CA ASP A 112 9.64 -14.91 -5.76
C ASP A 112 8.76 -14.13 -6.75
N LEU A 113 8.77 -14.50 -8.03
CA LEU A 113 7.87 -13.92 -9.04
C LEU A 113 6.40 -14.20 -8.72
N LEU A 114 6.08 -15.45 -8.36
CA LEU A 114 4.71 -15.86 -7.99
C LEU A 114 4.29 -15.23 -6.67
N LEU A 115 5.16 -15.24 -5.65
CA LEU A 115 4.90 -14.58 -4.38
C LEU A 115 4.67 -13.08 -4.60
N SER A 116 5.48 -12.42 -5.42
CA SER A 116 5.33 -10.99 -5.71
C SER A 116 3.96 -10.68 -6.31
N LEU A 117 3.52 -11.48 -7.30
CA LEU A 117 2.19 -11.35 -7.88
C LEU A 117 1.07 -11.55 -6.85
N ILE A 118 1.12 -12.64 -6.08
CA ILE A 118 0.11 -12.95 -5.07
C ILE A 118 0.03 -11.82 -4.03
N GLN A 119 1.18 -11.33 -3.57
CA GLN A 119 1.24 -10.23 -2.63
C GLN A 119 0.63 -8.94 -3.21
N ALA A 120 0.90 -8.62 -4.49
CA ALA A 120 0.27 -7.48 -5.15
C ALA A 120 -1.26 -7.63 -5.25
N PHE A 121 -1.76 -8.81 -5.63
CA PHE A 121 -3.20 -9.11 -5.69
C PHE A 121 -3.87 -9.02 -4.31
N MET A 122 -3.15 -9.41 -3.26
CA MET A 122 -3.59 -9.31 -1.86
C MET A 122 -3.33 -7.94 -1.22
N GLY A 123 -2.80 -6.95 -1.96
CA GLY A 123 -2.58 -5.58 -1.47
C GLY A 123 -1.34 -5.36 -0.59
N ASN A 124 -0.40 -6.31 -0.57
CA ASN A 124 0.84 -6.26 0.19
C ASN A 124 1.97 -5.65 -0.67
N SER A 125 1.88 -4.33 -0.89
CA SER A 125 2.75 -3.59 -1.82
C SER A 125 4.24 -3.67 -1.48
N LEU A 126 4.61 -3.57 -0.21
CA LEU A 126 6.02 -3.57 0.22
C LEU A 126 6.66 -4.95 -0.01
N GLU A 127 5.99 -6.00 0.43
CA GLU A 127 6.43 -7.38 0.26
C GLU A 127 6.51 -7.73 -1.24
N ALA A 128 5.47 -7.36 -2.01
CA ALA A 128 5.47 -7.55 -3.46
C ALA A 128 6.67 -6.87 -4.13
N LYS A 129 7.02 -5.64 -3.71
CA LYS A 129 8.16 -4.88 -4.24
C LYS A 129 9.48 -5.58 -3.91
N GLN A 130 9.67 -6.00 -2.66
CA GLN A 130 10.89 -6.69 -2.23
C GLN A 130 11.11 -7.99 -3.01
N LEU A 131 10.06 -8.78 -3.19
CA LEU A 131 10.10 -10.03 -3.98
C LEU A 131 10.36 -9.77 -5.47
N ALA A 132 9.78 -8.71 -6.04
CA ALA A 132 10.06 -8.30 -7.41
C ALA A 132 11.52 -7.89 -7.58
N GLN A 133 12.07 -7.12 -6.63
CA GLN A 133 13.47 -6.72 -6.64
C GLN A 133 14.41 -7.93 -6.57
N GLN A 134 14.12 -8.89 -5.68
CA GLN A 134 14.87 -10.15 -5.58
C GLN A 134 14.82 -10.92 -6.91
N SER A 135 13.66 -10.96 -7.57
CA SER A 135 13.50 -11.63 -8.87
C SER A 135 14.29 -10.95 -10.00
N ILE A 136 14.36 -9.60 -10.01
CA ILE A 136 15.19 -8.86 -10.97
C ILE A 136 16.67 -9.22 -10.79
N ILE A 137 17.18 -9.14 -9.55
CA ILE A 137 18.56 -9.48 -9.22
C ILE A 137 18.85 -10.94 -9.61
N GLN A 138 17.97 -11.87 -9.26
CA GLN A 138 18.10 -13.27 -9.62
C GLN A 138 18.12 -13.47 -11.15
N GLY A 139 17.26 -12.77 -11.90
CA GLY A 139 17.21 -12.82 -13.36
C GLY A 139 18.53 -12.38 -13.99
N ILE A 140 19.13 -11.31 -13.48
CA ILE A 140 20.44 -10.80 -13.91
C ILE A 140 21.55 -11.82 -13.57
N ASP A 141 21.59 -12.30 -12.32
CA ASP A 141 22.62 -13.22 -11.83
C ASP A 141 22.65 -14.53 -12.61
N VAL A 142 21.48 -15.07 -12.96
CA VAL A 142 21.37 -16.31 -13.74
C VAL A 142 21.31 -16.07 -15.25
N GLN A 143 21.53 -14.82 -15.70
CA GLN A 143 21.52 -14.41 -17.10
C GLN A 143 20.24 -14.85 -17.84
N SER A 144 19.09 -14.66 -17.21
CA SER A 144 17.77 -14.98 -17.77
C SER A 144 16.95 -13.72 -17.98
N PRO A 145 16.98 -13.13 -19.20
CA PRO A 145 16.21 -11.92 -19.51
C PRO A 145 14.70 -12.12 -19.31
N PHE A 146 14.19 -13.35 -19.49
CA PHE A 146 12.78 -13.64 -19.23
C PHE A 146 12.41 -13.46 -17.75
N ILE A 147 13.25 -13.96 -16.82
CA ILE A 147 13.03 -13.79 -15.38
C ILE A 147 13.16 -12.32 -15.01
N GLU A 148 14.16 -11.63 -15.55
CA GLU A 148 14.35 -10.19 -15.33
C GLU A 148 13.13 -9.38 -15.80
N ALA A 149 12.64 -9.63 -17.01
CA ALA A 149 11.44 -9.00 -17.55
C ALA A 149 10.21 -9.26 -16.67
N CYS A 150 10.05 -10.48 -16.18
CA CYS A 150 9.01 -10.82 -15.20
C CYS A 150 9.19 -10.03 -13.91
N GLY A 151 10.42 -9.89 -13.41
CA GLY A 151 10.73 -9.09 -12.22
C GLY A 151 10.31 -7.63 -12.40
N TRP A 152 10.58 -7.03 -13.56
CA TRP A 152 10.19 -5.65 -13.86
C TRP A 152 8.68 -5.44 -13.94
N MET A 153 7.91 -6.35 -14.56
CA MET A 153 6.44 -6.23 -14.55
C MET A 153 5.87 -6.41 -13.13
N ARG A 154 6.43 -7.32 -12.31
CA ARG A 154 6.04 -7.48 -10.90
C ARG A 154 6.35 -6.23 -10.09
N MET A 155 7.50 -5.61 -10.34
CA MET A 155 7.87 -4.33 -9.73
C MET A 155 6.82 -3.28 -10.05
N GLY A 156 6.43 -3.16 -11.33
CA GLY A 156 5.35 -2.26 -11.78
C GLY A 156 4.06 -2.45 -10.99
N HIS A 157 3.56 -3.69 -10.86
CA HIS A 157 2.36 -3.99 -10.09
C HIS A 157 2.50 -3.58 -8.61
N ALA A 158 3.64 -3.90 -8.01
CA ALA A 158 3.90 -3.62 -6.60
C ALA A 158 3.95 -2.12 -6.30
N ILE A 159 4.63 -1.33 -7.13
CA ILE A 159 4.77 0.12 -6.90
C ILE A 159 3.52 0.90 -7.30
N GLN A 160 2.73 0.42 -8.28
CA GLN A 160 1.44 1.01 -8.64
C GLN A 160 0.43 1.01 -7.46
N LEU A 161 0.55 0.05 -6.55
CA LEU A 161 -0.26 -0.05 -5.33
C LEU A 161 0.09 0.99 -4.27
N SER A 162 1.31 1.52 -4.29
CA SER A 162 1.77 2.47 -3.28
C SER A 162 1.55 3.90 -3.72
N THR A 163 1.09 4.75 -2.81
CA THR A 163 0.96 6.19 -3.03
C THR A 163 2.30 6.94 -2.97
N LYS A 164 3.40 6.25 -2.59
CA LYS A 164 4.74 6.84 -2.43
C LYS A 164 5.47 7.05 -3.76
N TYR A 165 5.14 6.30 -4.80
CA TYR A 165 5.86 6.35 -6.08
C TYR A 165 5.10 7.17 -7.10
N ASN A 166 5.84 7.93 -7.91
CA ASN A 166 5.26 8.66 -9.02
C ASN A 166 4.86 7.71 -10.17
N THR A 167 3.90 8.15 -10.99
CA THR A 167 3.43 7.40 -12.15
C THR A 167 4.54 7.10 -13.16
N HIS A 168 5.51 8.00 -13.32
CA HIS A 168 6.58 7.83 -14.29
C HIS A 168 7.42 6.58 -14.01
N LEU A 169 7.75 6.32 -12.74
CA LEU A 169 8.49 5.14 -12.33
C LEU A 169 7.68 3.85 -12.58
N VAL A 170 6.37 3.88 -12.32
CA VAL A 170 5.45 2.75 -12.62
C VAL A 170 5.51 2.40 -14.11
N ILE A 171 5.33 3.40 -14.98
CA ILE A 171 5.38 3.23 -16.43
C ILE A 171 6.75 2.67 -16.85
N LYS A 172 7.84 3.21 -16.29
CA LYS A 172 9.19 2.78 -16.63
C LYS A 172 9.42 1.30 -16.32
N CYS A 173 8.89 0.78 -15.21
CA CYS A 173 8.98 -0.65 -14.91
C CYS A 173 8.30 -1.51 -15.98
N TYR A 174 7.10 -1.14 -16.43
CA TYR A 174 6.41 -1.87 -17.49
C TYR A 174 7.11 -1.74 -18.85
N GLU A 175 7.58 -0.54 -19.21
CA GLU A 175 8.35 -0.31 -20.45
C GLU A 175 9.65 -1.11 -20.48
N THR A 176 10.38 -1.20 -19.37
CA THR A 176 11.59 -2.04 -19.27
C THR A 176 11.24 -3.51 -19.49
N SER A 177 10.16 -4.01 -18.86
CA SER A 177 9.68 -5.37 -19.08
C SER A 177 9.34 -5.63 -20.56
N LEU A 178 8.60 -4.71 -21.19
CA LEU A 178 8.23 -4.79 -22.60
C LEU A 178 9.45 -4.81 -23.52
N SER A 179 10.43 -3.92 -23.28
CA SER A 179 11.68 -3.85 -24.06
C SER A 179 12.45 -5.18 -24.00
N ILE A 180 12.58 -5.76 -22.81
CA ILE A 180 13.28 -7.04 -22.68
C ILE A 180 12.49 -8.15 -23.40
N MET A 181 11.15 -8.19 -23.28
CA MET A 181 10.31 -9.16 -23.98
C MET A 181 10.39 -9.03 -25.51
N ASP A 182 10.56 -7.82 -26.03
CA ASP A 182 10.85 -7.55 -27.43
C ASP A 182 12.21 -8.11 -27.86
N GLU A 183 13.26 -7.87 -27.07
CA GLU A 183 14.62 -8.34 -27.35
C GLU A 183 14.72 -9.87 -27.39
N ILE A 184 13.94 -10.57 -26.56
CA ILE A 184 13.89 -12.04 -26.55
C ILE A 184 12.79 -12.65 -27.43
N ASP A 185 12.06 -11.84 -28.19
CA ASP A 185 10.96 -12.25 -29.10
C ASP A 185 9.85 -13.08 -28.41
N VAL A 186 9.38 -12.60 -27.25
CA VAL A 186 8.32 -13.26 -26.46
C VAL A 186 7.08 -12.38 -26.40
N ALA A 187 6.33 -12.39 -27.50
CA ALA A 187 5.11 -11.60 -27.64
C ALA A 187 4.07 -11.85 -26.53
N ARG A 188 3.83 -13.11 -26.15
CA ARG A 188 2.91 -13.48 -25.03
C ARG A 188 3.33 -12.85 -23.69
N GLY A 189 4.64 -12.64 -23.48
CA GLY A 189 5.19 -12.05 -22.27
C GLY A 189 4.82 -10.57 -22.08
N LYS A 190 4.31 -9.91 -23.14
CA LYS A 190 3.87 -8.51 -23.11
C LYS A 190 2.46 -8.31 -22.58
N ALA A 191 1.64 -9.36 -22.54
CA ALA A 191 0.24 -9.24 -22.14
C ALA A 191 0.06 -8.69 -20.71
N GLU A 192 0.88 -9.16 -19.78
CA GLU A 192 0.78 -8.75 -18.38
C GLU A 192 1.26 -7.31 -18.08
N PRO A 193 2.40 -6.82 -18.62
CA PRO A 193 2.75 -5.41 -18.49
C PRO A 193 1.71 -4.51 -19.19
N PHE A 194 1.15 -4.92 -20.33
CA PHE A 194 0.03 -4.20 -20.94
C PHE A 194 -1.23 -4.18 -20.06
N MET A 195 -1.57 -5.28 -19.38
CA MET A 195 -2.66 -5.32 -18.39
C MET A 195 -2.43 -4.29 -17.26
N GLY A 196 -1.20 -4.21 -16.74
CA GLY A 196 -0.83 -3.21 -15.73
C GLY A 196 -1.00 -1.77 -16.21
N LEU A 197 -0.50 -1.47 -17.43
CA LEU A 197 -0.64 -0.17 -18.06
C LEU A 197 -2.10 0.20 -18.38
N CYS A 198 -2.92 -0.77 -18.80
CA CYS A 198 -4.36 -0.61 -18.99
C CYS A 198 -4.99 -0.09 -17.70
N LEU A 199 -4.76 -0.80 -16.60
CA LEU A 199 -5.35 -0.47 -15.30
C LEU A 199 -4.83 0.87 -14.76
N LEU A 200 -3.54 1.16 -14.94
CA LEU A 200 -2.92 2.42 -14.53
C LEU A 200 -3.57 3.62 -15.22
N HIS A 201 -3.63 3.59 -16.56
CA HIS A 201 -4.20 4.69 -17.33
C HIS A 201 -5.72 4.81 -17.14
N GLY A 202 -6.42 3.69 -17.01
CA GLY A 202 -7.85 3.68 -16.72
C GLY A 202 -8.18 4.40 -15.42
N LYS A 203 -7.45 4.07 -14.34
CA LYS A 203 -7.59 4.72 -13.02
C LYS A 203 -7.23 6.21 -13.03
N GLN A 204 -6.46 6.68 -14.00
CA GLN A 204 -6.09 8.08 -14.19
C GLN A 204 -7.08 8.88 -15.04
N GLY A 205 -8.15 8.25 -15.52
CA GLY A 205 -9.10 8.90 -16.42
C GLY A 205 -8.60 9.01 -17.87
N ASN A 206 -7.56 8.26 -18.26
CA ASN A 206 -7.06 8.21 -19.63
C ASN A 206 -7.55 6.94 -20.33
N ILE A 207 -8.82 6.97 -20.75
CA ILE A 207 -9.47 5.82 -21.36
C ILE A 207 -8.80 5.39 -22.68
N GLU A 208 -8.34 6.33 -23.52
CA GLU A 208 -7.74 5.98 -24.82
C GLU A 208 -6.49 5.10 -24.66
N ARG A 209 -5.57 5.48 -23.76
CA ARG A 209 -4.39 4.65 -23.47
C ARG A 209 -4.76 3.36 -22.77
N ALA A 210 -5.74 3.39 -21.87
CA ALA A 210 -6.20 2.19 -21.19
C ALA A 210 -6.69 1.14 -22.20
N LEU A 211 -7.53 1.56 -23.16
CA LEU A 211 -8.07 0.69 -24.21
C LEU A 211 -6.97 0.18 -25.14
N PHE A 212 -6.04 1.03 -25.56
CA PHE A 212 -4.91 0.62 -26.39
C PHE A 212 -4.15 -0.55 -25.74
N TYR A 213 -3.72 -0.39 -24.49
CA TYR A 213 -2.97 -1.44 -23.79
C TYR A 213 -3.83 -2.67 -23.49
N GLY A 214 -5.08 -2.49 -23.08
CA GLY A 214 -5.98 -3.62 -22.82
C GLY A 214 -6.26 -4.46 -24.07
N GLN A 215 -6.42 -3.82 -25.22
CA GLN A 215 -6.63 -4.51 -26.51
C GLN A 215 -5.37 -5.23 -26.99
N GLU A 216 -4.19 -4.61 -26.87
CA GLU A 216 -2.93 -5.27 -27.21
C GLU A 216 -2.66 -6.46 -26.26
N ALA A 217 -3.01 -6.34 -24.99
CA ALA A 217 -2.94 -7.46 -24.04
C ALA A 217 -3.87 -8.62 -24.44
N LEU A 218 -5.14 -8.33 -24.76
CA LEU A 218 -6.12 -9.35 -25.18
C LEU A 218 -5.69 -10.05 -26.47
N LYS A 219 -5.19 -9.29 -27.44
CA LYS A 219 -4.69 -9.85 -28.70
C LYS A 219 -3.60 -10.89 -28.48
N GLU A 220 -2.69 -10.65 -27.54
CA GLU A 220 -1.63 -11.60 -27.22
C GLU A 220 -2.14 -12.86 -26.50
N THR A 221 -3.10 -12.72 -25.58
CA THR A 221 -3.63 -13.85 -24.80
C THR A 221 -4.66 -14.69 -25.55
N GLU A 222 -5.56 -14.06 -26.31
CA GLU A 222 -6.58 -14.74 -27.12
C GLU A 222 -5.94 -15.55 -28.26
N ARG A 223 -4.84 -15.05 -28.85
CA ARG A 223 -4.08 -15.77 -29.88
C ARG A 223 -3.57 -17.13 -29.40
N VAL A 224 -3.26 -17.25 -28.11
CA VAL A 224 -2.72 -18.47 -27.49
C VAL A 224 -3.73 -19.18 -26.57
N GLU A 225 -4.96 -18.68 -26.52
CA GLU A 225 -6.05 -19.22 -25.68
C GLU A 225 -5.71 -19.24 -24.17
N ASP A 226 -5.04 -18.21 -23.65
CA ASP A 226 -4.87 -18.01 -22.21
C ASP A 226 -6.12 -17.32 -21.63
N TYR A 227 -7.15 -18.11 -21.33
CA TYR A 227 -8.46 -17.59 -20.88
C TYR A 227 -8.39 -16.91 -19.50
N TRP A 228 -7.51 -17.39 -18.62
CA TRP A 228 -7.33 -16.82 -17.29
C TRP A 228 -6.80 -15.39 -17.36
N LEU A 229 -5.71 -15.16 -18.09
CA LEU A 229 -5.15 -13.81 -18.23
C LEU A 229 -6.08 -12.91 -19.07
N SER A 230 -6.73 -13.46 -20.11
CA SER A 230 -7.73 -12.71 -20.89
C SER A 230 -8.87 -12.19 -19.99
N SER A 231 -9.33 -12.99 -19.04
CA SER A 231 -10.39 -12.60 -18.09
C SER A 231 -9.93 -11.49 -17.13
N LEU A 232 -8.69 -11.56 -16.62
CA LEU A 232 -8.11 -10.48 -15.82
C LEU A 232 -7.94 -9.18 -16.62
N ILE A 233 -7.59 -9.26 -17.90
CA ILE A 233 -7.49 -8.08 -18.78
C ILE A 233 -8.89 -7.47 -19.00
N ARG A 234 -9.92 -8.28 -19.23
CA ARG A 234 -11.32 -7.80 -19.32
C ARG A 234 -11.79 -7.15 -18.03
N LEU A 235 -11.42 -7.71 -16.87
CA LEU A 235 -11.63 -7.05 -15.59
C LEU A 235 -10.97 -5.66 -15.56
N CYS A 236 -9.70 -5.54 -15.97
CA CYS A 236 -9.01 -4.25 -16.04
C CYS A 236 -9.68 -3.25 -16.99
N LEU A 237 -10.18 -3.70 -18.14
CA LEU A 237 -10.96 -2.88 -19.07
C LEU A 237 -12.28 -2.42 -18.42
N GLY A 238 -13.00 -3.32 -17.75
CA GLY A 238 -14.22 -3.00 -17.00
C GLY A 238 -13.98 -1.94 -15.92
N ILE A 239 -12.91 -2.10 -15.13
CA ILE A 239 -12.48 -1.11 -14.12
C ILE A 239 -12.16 0.23 -14.80
N SER A 240 -11.42 0.20 -15.91
CA SER A 240 -11.04 1.39 -16.66
C SER A 240 -12.28 2.14 -17.16
N TYR A 241 -13.28 1.45 -17.70
CA TYR A 241 -14.53 2.05 -18.11
C TYR A 241 -15.29 2.68 -16.93
N ILE A 242 -15.33 2.04 -15.75
CA ILE A 242 -15.97 2.60 -14.55
C ILE A 242 -15.30 3.90 -14.11
N HIS A 243 -13.97 3.94 -14.07
CA HIS A 243 -13.22 5.15 -13.71
C HIS A 243 -13.39 6.30 -14.71
N ASN A 244 -13.89 6.01 -15.91
CA ASN A 244 -14.14 6.96 -16.98
C ASN A 244 -15.65 7.12 -17.26
N ASP A 245 -16.50 6.83 -16.26
CA ASP A 245 -17.96 6.97 -16.29
C ASP A 245 -18.69 6.25 -17.45
N ASN A 246 -18.06 5.21 -18.03
CA ASN A 246 -18.61 4.44 -19.14
C ASN A 246 -19.21 3.10 -18.67
N TYR A 247 -20.28 3.20 -17.90
CA TYR A 247 -20.86 2.05 -17.18
C TYR A 247 -21.47 0.96 -18.07
N THR A 248 -21.92 1.30 -19.29
CA THR A 248 -22.50 0.32 -20.21
C THR A 248 -21.43 -0.62 -20.77
N LEU A 249 -20.29 -0.06 -21.20
CA LEU A 249 -19.17 -0.89 -21.67
C LEU A 249 -18.50 -1.61 -20.51
N ALA A 250 -18.40 -0.98 -19.34
CA ALA A 250 -17.95 -1.65 -18.12
C ALA A 250 -18.74 -2.92 -17.84
N LYS A 251 -20.09 -2.83 -17.88
CA LYS A 251 -20.95 -3.99 -17.66
C LYS A 251 -20.63 -5.13 -18.63
N LYS A 252 -20.47 -4.83 -19.92
CA LYS A 252 -20.16 -5.85 -20.94
C LYS A 252 -18.88 -6.60 -20.60
N GLU A 253 -17.78 -5.89 -20.35
CA GLU A 253 -16.49 -6.52 -20.02
C GLU A 253 -16.56 -7.33 -18.71
N LEU A 254 -17.27 -6.82 -17.70
CA LEU A 254 -17.43 -7.50 -16.42
C LEU A 254 -18.30 -8.76 -16.53
N ASP A 255 -19.36 -8.74 -17.34
CA ASP A 255 -20.22 -9.91 -17.58
C ASP A 255 -19.44 -11.02 -18.31
N GLU A 256 -18.68 -10.68 -19.35
CA GLU A 256 -17.82 -11.63 -20.07
C GLU A 256 -16.73 -12.20 -19.14
N CYS A 257 -16.04 -11.35 -18.39
CA CYS A 257 -15.03 -11.75 -17.40
C CYS A 257 -15.61 -12.71 -16.34
N LYS A 258 -16.77 -12.38 -15.76
CA LYS A 258 -17.42 -13.21 -14.74
C LYS A 258 -17.80 -14.58 -15.29
N GLN A 259 -18.30 -14.66 -16.52
CA GLN A 259 -18.69 -15.91 -17.15
C GLN A 259 -17.51 -16.88 -17.25
N TYR A 260 -16.36 -16.41 -17.73
CA TYR A 260 -15.16 -17.25 -17.80
C TYR A 260 -14.69 -17.75 -16.44
N PHE A 261 -14.65 -16.87 -15.42
CA PHE A 261 -14.25 -17.28 -14.08
C PHE A 261 -15.24 -18.26 -13.43
N LEU A 262 -16.53 -18.17 -13.76
CA LEU A 262 -17.54 -19.14 -13.35
C LEU A 262 -17.28 -20.51 -14.02
N GLU A 263 -17.05 -20.54 -15.33
CA GLU A 263 -16.77 -21.76 -16.10
C GLU A 263 -15.47 -22.45 -15.64
N SER A 264 -14.51 -21.68 -15.13
CA SER A 264 -13.20 -22.17 -14.68
C SER A 264 -13.11 -22.42 -13.16
N ASP A 265 -14.20 -22.25 -12.41
CA ASP A 265 -14.22 -22.26 -10.93
C ASP A 265 -13.14 -21.37 -10.27
N GLU A 266 -12.84 -20.22 -10.89
CA GLU A 266 -11.86 -19.25 -10.38
C GLU A 266 -12.55 -18.27 -9.43
N ARG A 267 -12.38 -18.47 -8.13
CA ARG A 267 -13.19 -17.79 -7.11
C ARG A 267 -12.77 -16.34 -6.84
N TYR A 268 -11.49 -16.02 -7.04
CA TYR A 268 -10.96 -14.67 -6.80
C TYR A 268 -11.47 -13.68 -7.84
N GLY A 269 -11.33 -14.03 -9.12
CA GLY A 269 -11.85 -13.33 -10.27
C GLY A 269 -13.37 -13.20 -10.25
N GLN A 270 -14.10 -14.26 -9.87
CA GLN A 270 -15.55 -14.17 -9.64
C GLN A 270 -15.88 -13.09 -8.58
N THR A 271 -15.16 -13.10 -7.45
CA THR A 271 -15.37 -12.13 -6.36
C THR A 271 -15.06 -10.70 -6.80
N LEU A 272 -13.96 -10.50 -7.54
CA LEU A 272 -13.61 -9.19 -8.11
C LEU A 272 -14.63 -8.69 -9.14
N ALA A 273 -15.13 -9.58 -10.00
CA ALA A 273 -16.17 -9.22 -10.96
C ALA A 273 -17.46 -8.81 -10.24
N LEU A 274 -17.89 -9.56 -9.22
CA LEU A 274 -19.05 -9.20 -8.38
C LEU A 274 -18.85 -7.84 -7.67
N MET A 275 -17.66 -7.57 -7.14
CA MET A 275 -17.31 -6.30 -6.50
C MET A 275 -17.54 -5.11 -7.44
N TRP A 276 -16.97 -5.17 -8.64
CA TRP A 276 -17.08 -4.07 -9.61
C TRP A 276 -18.45 -4.01 -10.29
N GLN A 277 -19.15 -5.14 -10.45
CA GLN A 277 -20.54 -5.15 -10.92
C GLN A 277 -21.48 -4.50 -9.92
N ALA A 278 -21.38 -4.83 -8.64
CA ALA A 278 -22.17 -4.21 -7.58
C ALA A 278 -21.94 -2.69 -7.57
N TYR A 279 -20.69 -2.25 -7.67
CA TYR A 279 -20.37 -0.83 -7.75
C TYR A 279 -20.94 -0.15 -9.02
N ASN A 280 -20.79 -0.78 -10.18
CA ASN A 280 -21.35 -0.29 -11.44
C ASN A 280 -22.88 -0.14 -11.36
N GLU A 281 -23.56 -1.11 -10.76
CA GLU A 281 -25.02 -1.11 -10.58
C GLU A 281 -25.49 -0.06 -9.58
N TYR A 282 -24.76 0.10 -8.48
CA TYR A 282 -24.95 1.16 -7.49
C TYR A 282 -24.86 2.55 -8.15
N ARG A 283 -23.79 2.81 -8.92
CA ARG A 283 -23.58 4.09 -9.62
C ARG A 283 -24.67 4.39 -10.68
N ASN A 284 -25.34 3.37 -11.21
CA ASN A 284 -26.43 3.51 -12.19
C ASN A 284 -27.84 3.41 -11.60
N ASN A 285 -27.98 3.44 -10.26
CA ASN A 285 -29.27 3.34 -9.57
C ASN A 285 -30.07 2.08 -9.97
N LYS A 286 -29.39 0.95 -10.23
CA LYS A 286 -30.01 -0.34 -10.58
C LYS A 286 -30.32 -1.14 -9.31
N HIS A 287 -31.12 -0.58 -8.40
CA HIS A 287 -31.29 -1.07 -7.03
C HIS A 287 -31.59 -2.58 -6.91
N SER A 288 -32.48 -3.14 -7.73
CA SER A 288 -32.83 -4.58 -7.63
C SER A 288 -31.66 -5.50 -8.00
N LEU A 289 -30.90 -5.15 -9.04
CA LEU A 289 -29.74 -5.90 -9.49
C LEU A 289 -28.60 -5.74 -8.47
N PHE A 290 -28.34 -4.49 -8.05
CA PHE A 290 -27.35 -4.14 -7.04
C PHE A 290 -27.49 -4.97 -5.76
N GLN A 291 -28.70 -5.03 -5.18
CA GLN A 291 -28.94 -5.75 -3.93
C GLN A 291 -28.66 -7.26 -4.05
N SER A 292 -28.89 -7.86 -5.23
CA SER A 292 -28.52 -9.26 -5.47
C SER A 292 -27.01 -9.44 -5.63
N THR A 293 -26.36 -8.55 -6.39
CA THR A 293 -24.93 -8.64 -6.70
C THR A 293 -24.06 -8.36 -5.48
N VAL A 294 -24.38 -7.32 -4.71
CA VAL A 294 -23.60 -6.94 -3.51
C VAL A 294 -23.68 -8.01 -2.42
N ARG A 295 -24.82 -8.70 -2.28
CA ARG A 295 -24.97 -9.82 -1.34
C ARG A 295 -24.04 -10.98 -1.72
N LYS A 296 -24.05 -11.38 -2.99
CA LYS A 296 -23.15 -12.43 -3.50
C LYS A 296 -21.68 -12.05 -3.34
N PHE A 297 -21.35 -10.78 -3.54
CA PHE A 297 -20.01 -10.26 -3.30
C PHE A 297 -19.61 -10.43 -1.82
N ILE A 298 -20.43 -9.95 -0.88
CA ILE A 298 -20.14 -10.05 0.56
C ILE A 298 -20.02 -11.52 1.00
N GLU A 299 -20.94 -12.38 0.57
CA GLU A 299 -20.90 -13.82 0.84
C GLU A 299 -19.60 -14.46 0.30
N ALA A 300 -19.20 -14.14 -0.92
CA ALA A 300 -17.96 -14.66 -1.52
C ALA A 300 -16.71 -14.19 -0.75
N VAL A 301 -16.66 -12.91 -0.35
CA VAL A 301 -15.56 -12.37 0.46
C VAL A 301 -15.45 -13.13 1.78
N GLN A 302 -16.57 -13.35 2.47
CA GLN A 302 -16.60 -14.06 3.74
C GLN A 302 -16.19 -15.53 3.59
N LEU A 303 -16.78 -16.26 2.64
CA LEU A 303 -16.53 -17.68 2.43
C LEU A 303 -15.07 -17.98 2.04
N GLU A 304 -14.49 -17.11 1.20
CA GLU A 304 -13.13 -17.27 0.68
C GLU A 304 -12.06 -16.56 1.51
N ASN A 305 -12.43 -15.98 2.67
CA ASN A 305 -11.55 -15.25 3.58
C ASN A 305 -10.79 -14.09 2.89
N MET A 306 -11.50 -13.31 2.08
CA MET A 306 -10.95 -12.21 1.28
C MET A 306 -11.20 -10.82 1.88
N ASP A 307 -11.32 -10.70 3.21
CA ASP A 307 -11.56 -9.44 3.95
C ASP A 307 -10.66 -8.28 3.48
N TYR A 308 -9.45 -8.59 3.02
CA TYR A 308 -8.49 -7.62 2.48
C TYR A 308 -9.03 -6.80 1.28
N LEU A 309 -10.00 -7.31 0.52
CA LEU A 309 -10.67 -6.57 -0.55
C LEU A 309 -11.51 -5.39 -0.04
N LEU A 310 -11.92 -5.44 1.23
CA LEU A 310 -12.71 -4.40 1.91
C LEU A 310 -11.89 -3.58 2.90
N GLN A 311 -10.68 -4.01 3.24
CA GLN A 311 -9.86 -3.40 4.30
C GLN A 311 -8.63 -2.64 3.79
N LYS A 312 -8.12 -2.94 2.58
CA LYS A 312 -6.94 -2.26 2.03
C LYS A 312 -6.95 -2.20 0.51
N ARG A 313 -6.12 -1.32 -0.06
CA ARG A 313 -5.92 -1.19 -1.50
C ARG A 313 -5.29 -2.46 -2.07
N THR A 314 -5.87 -2.98 -3.13
CA THR A 314 -5.39 -4.16 -3.89
C THR A 314 -5.19 -3.80 -5.35
N PHE A 315 -4.55 -4.69 -6.12
CA PHE A 315 -4.16 -4.37 -7.50
C PHE A 315 -5.39 -4.04 -8.36
N PHE A 316 -6.40 -4.92 -8.29
CA PHE A 316 -7.69 -4.75 -8.94
C PHE A 316 -8.71 -3.95 -8.13
N GLY A 317 -8.36 -3.46 -6.93
CA GLY A 317 -9.23 -2.60 -6.12
C GLY A 317 -9.21 -1.14 -6.58
N PRO A 318 -10.06 -0.26 -6.02
CA PRO A 318 -10.06 1.17 -6.30
C PRO A 318 -8.80 1.86 -5.73
N ASN A 319 -8.50 3.07 -6.20
CA ASN A 319 -7.43 3.90 -5.61
C ASN A 319 -7.78 4.31 -4.18
N ASP A 320 -9.02 4.72 -3.98
CA ASP A 320 -9.60 5.06 -2.69
C ASP A 320 -10.65 4.00 -2.34
N LEU A 321 -10.40 3.26 -1.25
CA LEU A 321 -11.27 2.17 -0.82
C LEU A 321 -12.65 2.66 -0.38
N GLN A 322 -12.72 3.92 0.07
CA GLN A 322 -13.94 4.51 0.59
C GLN A 322 -15.02 4.73 -0.48
N VAL A 323 -14.66 4.56 -1.75
CA VAL A 323 -15.58 4.58 -2.89
C VAL A 323 -16.65 3.49 -2.78
N PHE A 324 -16.34 2.38 -2.10
CA PHE A 324 -17.29 1.28 -1.87
C PHE A 324 -18.11 1.44 -0.59
N THR A 325 -17.67 2.26 0.37
CA THR A 325 -18.37 2.42 1.66
C THR A 325 -19.85 2.79 1.51
N PRO A 326 -20.27 3.72 0.62
CA PRO A 326 -21.69 4.06 0.46
C PRO A 326 -22.55 2.87 0.03
N MET A 327 -22.06 2.04 -0.91
CA MET A 327 -22.80 0.86 -1.36
C MET A 327 -22.85 -0.22 -0.27
N LEU A 328 -21.78 -0.36 0.52
CA LEU A 328 -21.76 -1.27 1.67
C LEU A 328 -22.80 -0.84 2.72
N LEU A 329 -22.86 0.45 3.06
CA LEU A 329 -23.88 0.98 3.98
C LEU A 329 -25.30 0.79 3.45
N GLU A 330 -25.56 1.02 2.15
CA GLU A 330 -26.88 0.78 1.55
C GLU A 330 -27.28 -0.70 1.54
N SER A 331 -26.30 -1.61 1.44
CA SER A 331 -26.53 -3.05 1.48
C SER A 331 -26.82 -3.60 2.89
N ASN A 332 -26.51 -2.84 3.94
CA ASN A 332 -26.71 -3.24 5.33
C ASN A 332 -28.20 -3.12 5.72
N GLY A 333 -29.00 -4.08 5.26
CA GLY A 333 -30.43 -4.21 5.50
C GLY A 333 -30.78 -5.04 6.76
N PRO A 334 -32.03 -5.56 6.89
CA PRO A 334 -32.44 -6.34 8.05
C PRO A 334 -31.58 -7.62 8.26
N VAL A 335 -31.50 -8.06 9.52
CA VAL A 335 -30.57 -9.10 10.02
C VAL A 335 -30.53 -10.36 9.14
N SER A 336 -29.34 -10.68 8.65
CA SER A 336 -28.94 -11.91 7.96
C SER A 336 -27.48 -12.25 8.33
N GLU A 337 -26.99 -13.46 8.06
CA GLU A 337 -25.57 -13.81 8.31
C GLU A 337 -24.59 -12.86 7.58
N SER A 338 -24.91 -12.46 6.34
CA SER A 338 -24.13 -11.47 5.59
C SER A 338 -24.15 -10.08 6.24
N SER A 339 -25.24 -9.73 6.94
CA SER A 339 -25.35 -8.47 7.69
C SER A 339 -24.48 -8.49 8.95
N GLU A 340 -24.36 -9.62 9.66
CA GLU A 340 -23.44 -9.74 10.81
C GLU A 340 -21.98 -9.59 10.42
N TYR A 341 -21.56 -10.25 9.34
CA TYR A 341 -20.21 -10.10 8.78
C TYR A 341 -19.93 -8.65 8.36
N LEU A 342 -20.86 -8.02 7.64
CA LEU A 342 -20.69 -6.64 7.20
C LEU A 342 -20.65 -5.67 8.39
N ASN A 343 -21.49 -5.87 9.40
CA ASN A 343 -21.46 -5.08 10.63
C ASN A 343 -20.10 -5.18 11.36
N ARG A 344 -19.48 -6.37 11.37
CA ARG A 344 -18.12 -6.53 11.90
C ARG A 344 -17.11 -5.70 11.10
N ILE A 345 -17.13 -5.76 9.77
CA ILE A 345 -16.22 -4.99 8.91
C ILE A 345 -16.44 -3.48 9.10
N LEU A 346 -17.70 -3.00 9.13
CA LEU A 346 -18.01 -1.59 9.36
C LEU A 346 -17.55 -1.13 10.75
N LYS A 347 -17.70 -1.97 11.78
CA LYS A 347 -17.20 -1.69 13.12
C LYS A 347 -15.67 -1.59 13.18
N GLU A 348 -14.96 -2.49 12.49
CA GLU A 348 -13.49 -2.41 12.37
C GLU A 348 -13.02 -1.11 11.68
N GLN A 349 -13.90 -0.47 10.91
CA GLN A 349 -13.65 0.82 10.24
C GLN A 349 -14.19 2.04 11.02
N ASN A 350 -14.75 1.84 12.22
CA ASN A 350 -15.46 2.84 13.02
C ASN A 350 -16.69 3.46 12.31
N LEU A 351 -17.42 2.65 11.56
CA LEU A 351 -18.57 3.04 10.74
C LEU A 351 -19.90 2.41 11.21
N GLU A 352 -19.95 1.79 12.39
CA GLU A 352 -21.14 1.08 12.89
C GLU A 352 -22.39 1.97 13.04
N ASP A 353 -22.21 3.24 13.42
CA ASP A 353 -23.29 4.22 13.61
C ASP A 353 -23.44 5.18 12.41
N VAL A 354 -22.81 4.85 11.28
CA VAL A 354 -22.79 5.68 10.08
C VAL A 354 -23.84 5.19 9.09
N HIS A 355 -24.75 6.08 8.70
CA HIS A 355 -25.77 5.78 7.69
C HIS A 355 -25.48 6.41 6.32
N ILE A 356 -24.62 7.43 6.27
CA ILE A 356 -24.28 8.16 5.06
C ILE A 356 -22.78 8.35 5.05
N HIS A 357 -22.15 7.91 3.97
CA HIS A 357 -20.72 8.10 3.71
C HIS A 357 -20.56 8.84 2.37
N PRO A 358 -19.64 9.82 2.26
CA PRO A 358 -19.49 10.63 1.05
C PRO A 358 -18.80 9.89 -0.12
N GLY A 359 -18.18 8.74 0.15
CA GLY A 359 -17.59 7.86 -0.86
C GLY A 359 -16.13 8.15 -1.20
N TYR A 360 -15.41 8.86 -0.33
CA TYR A 360 -13.99 9.17 -0.49
C TYR A 360 -13.32 9.40 0.86
N THR A 361 -12.00 9.35 0.84
CA THR A 361 -11.09 9.68 1.93
C THR A 361 -10.77 11.17 1.89
N VAL A 362 -10.78 11.83 3.04
CA VAL A 362 -10.16 13.15 3.24
C VAL A 362 -8.75 12.93 3.74
N ARG A 363 -7.75 13.36 2.96
CA ARG A 363 -6.35 13.33 3.37
C ARG A 363 -5.88 14.73 3.72
N ILE A 364 -5.29 14.90 4.89
CA ILE A 364 -4.81 16.17 5.41
C ILE A 364 -3.32 16.05 5.64
N GLN A 365 -2.54 16.88 4.95
CA GLN A 365 -1.14 17.09 5.26
C GLN A 365 -1.04 18.28 6.21
N THR A 366 -0.25 18.11 7.26
CA THR A 366 -0.06 19.07 8.33
C THR A 366 1.41 19.27 8.65
N LEU A 367 2.30 18.31 8.35
CA LEU A 367 3.74 18.43 8.59
C LEU A 367 4.39 19.09 7.37
N GLY A 368 4.93 20.29 7.53
CA GLY A 368 5.50 21.09 6.42
C GLY A 368 4.50 22.02 5.73
N GLY A 369 3.25 22.05 6.18
CA GLY A 369 2.20 22.97 5.73
C GLY A 369 0.82 22.32 5.63
N LEU A 370 -0.25 23.12 5.63
CA LEU A 370 -1.63 22.60 5.53
C LEU A 370 -2.06 22.37 4.07
N LYS A 371 -2.27 21.10 3.70
CA LYS A 371 -2.95 20.72 2.45
C LYS A 371 -4.09 19.75 2.73
N VAL A 372 -5.18 19.87 1.98
CA VAL A 372 -6.37 19.04 2.16
C VAL A 372 -6.77 18.46 0.80
N PHE A 373 -6.99 17.15 0.76
CA PHE A 373 -7.40 16.42 -0.44
C PHE A 373 -8.74 15.72 -0.20
N LEU A 374 -9.65 15.78 -1.17
CA LEU A 374 -10.87 14.97 -1.23
C LEU A 374 -10.66 13.89 -2.30
N GLY A 375 -10.42 12.64 -1.88
CA GLY A 375 -9.86 11.62 -2.75
C GLY A 375 -8.54 12.13 -3.35
N ASP A 376 -8.47 12.19 -4.68
CA ASP A 376 -7.29 12.67 -5.42
C ASP A 376 -7.28 14.20 -5.65
N LYS A 377 -8.36 14.94 -5.34
CA LYS A 377 -8.45 16.38 -5.59
C LYS A 377 -7.92 17.20 -4.42
N GLU A 378 -6.86 17.97 -4.63
CA GLU A 378 -6.42 19.01 -3.68
C GLU A 378 -7.41 20.18 -3.62
N LEU A 379 -7.72 20.64 -2.40
CA LEU A 379 -8.50 21.84 -2.16
C LEU A 379 -7.60 23.07 -2.15
N VAL A 380 -7.89 24.01 -3.04
CA VAL A 380 -7.18 25.30 -3.13
C VAL A 380 -8.00 26.41 -2.47
N GLU A 381 -7.40 27.60 -2.25
CA GLU A 381 -8.05 28.72 -1.55
C GLU A 381 -9.44 29.07 -2.08
N LYS A 382 -9.63 29.05 -3.41
CA LYS A 382 -10.93 29.34 -4.04
C LYS A 382 -12.03 28.31 -3.69
N ASP A 383 -11.67 27.07 -3.37
CA ASP A 383 -12.65 26.03 -3.03
C ASP A 383 -13.32 26.29 -1.67
N TRP A 384 -12.61 26.90 -0.72
CA TRP A 384 -13.09 27.13 0.64
C TRP A 384 -14.28 28.08 0.74
N LYS A 385 -14.44 28.96 -0.26
CA LYS A 385 -15.44 30.05 -0.36
C LYS A 385 -15.36 31.11 0.75
N ARG A 386 -14.94 30.74 1.97
CA ARG A 386 -14.82 31.60 3.15
C ARG A 386 -13.58 31.19 3.97
N GLY A 387 -12.71 32.14 4.31
CA GLY A 387 -11.52 31.90 5.13
C GLY A 387 -11.83 31.24 6.48
N LYS A 388 -12.90 31.69 7.17
CA LYS A 388 -13.33 31.12 8.45
C LYS A 388 -13.73 29.64 8.39
N ALA A 389 -14.08 29.09 7.22
CA ALA A 389 -14.31 27.66 7.08
C ALA A 389 -12.98 26.87 7.18
N LYS A 390 -11.93 27.38 6.54
CA LYS A 390 -10.58 26.82 6.62
C LYS A 390 -10.01 26.96 8.03
N ASP A 391 -10.22 28.12 8.68
CA ASP A 391 -9.80 28.35 10.07
C ASP A 391 -10.48 27.38 11.03
N LEU A 392 -11.79 27.13 10.84
CA LEU A 392 -12.53 26.18 11.67
C LEU A 392 -12.01 24.74 11.52
N LEU A 393 -11.70 24.30 10.28
CA LEU A 393 -11.05 22.99 10.09
C LEU A 393 -9.67 22.95 10.77
N THR A 394 -8.88 24.01 10.61
CA THR A 394 -7.53 24.13 11.17
C THR A 394 -7.58 24.01 12.70
N LEU A 395 -8.55 24.69 13.34
CA LEU A 395 -8.79 24.56 14.76
C LEU A 395 -9.13 23.12 15.17
N PHE A 396 -10.04 22.45 14.44
CA PHE A 396 -10.39 21.06 14.73
C PHE A 396 -9.23 20.07 14.52
N ILE A 397 -8.31 20.35 13.60
CA ILE A 397 -7.08 19.58 13.41
C ILE A 397 -6.10 19.83 14.57
N ALA A 398 -5.88 21.09 14.95
CA ALA A 398 -4.97 21.45 16.03
C ALA A 398 -5.43 20.88 17.38
N LYS A 399 -6.74 20.88 17.62
CA LYS A 399 -7.38 20.32 18.84
C LYS A 399 -7.99 18.94 18.60
N ARG A 400 -7.45 18.15 17.66
CA ARG A 400 -8.01 16.84 17.24
C ARG A 400 -8.16 15.78 18.35
N ARG A 401 -7.44 15.95 19.45
CA ARG A 401 -7.49 15.06 20.62
C ARG A 401 -8.72 15.28 21.50
N GLU A 402 -9.46 16.35 21.25
CA GLU A 402 -10.62 16.76 22.02
C GLU A 402 -11.78 17.19 21.11
N GLN A 403 -12.98 17.27 21.69
CA GLN A 403 -14.14 17.84 21.03
C GLN A 403 -14.42 19.19 21.67
N LEU A 404 -14.59 20.24 20.87
CA LEU A 404 -14.70 21.61 21.36
C LEU A 404 -16.16 22.03 21.55
N SER A 405 -16.46 22.71 22.65
CA SER A 405 -17.74 23.40 22.83
C SER A 405 -17.84 24.63 21.93
N LYS A 406 -19.04 25.19 21.79
CA LYS A 406 -19.20 26.43 21.02
C LYS A 406 -18.43 27.59 21.64
N GLU A 407 -18.48 27.69 22.96
CA GLU A 407 -17.84 28.75 23.74
C GLU A 407 -16.31 28.72 23.55
N GLU A 408 -15.71 27.52 23.55
CA GLU A 408 -14.30 27.31 23.24
C GLU A 408 -13.96 27.71 21.79
N ILE A 409 -14.82 27.37 20.82
CA ILE A 409 -14.62 27.74 19.42
C ILE A 409 -14.75 29.27 19.23
N PHE A 410 -15.70 29.91 19.91
CA PHE A 410 -15.97 31.35 19.79
C PHE A 410 -14.81 32.16 20.36
N SER A 411 -14.31 31.77 21.53
CA SER A 411 -13.20 32.48 22.18
C SER A 411 -11.92 32.48 21.34
N ILE A 412 -11.72 31.44 20.52
CA ILE A 412 -10.55 31.32 19.64
C ILE A 412 -10.76 32.04 18.31
N LEU A 413 -11.84 31.74 17.57
CA LEU A 413 -11.99 32.21 16.19
C LEU A 413 -12.75 33.54 16.04
N TRP A 414 -13.53 33.92 17.05
CA TRP A 414 -14.37 35.11 17.06
C TRP A 414 -14.21 35.90 18.36
N SER A 415 -12.97 35.99 18.84
CA SER A 415 -12.63 36.75 20.05
C SER A 415 -13.16 38.19 19.96
N GLY A 416 -13.81 38.65 21.03
CA GLY A 416 -14.37 40.00 21.13
C GLY A 416 -15.75 40.20 20.48
N GLN A 417 -16.34 39.18 19.83
CA GLN A 417 -17.75 39.23 19.43
C GLN A 417 -18.68 38.87 20.59
N ASN A 418 -19.91 39.39 20.57
CA ASN A 418 -20.95 38.89 21.47
C ASN A 418 -21.40 37.48 21.01
N GLU A 419 -22.00 36.73 21.93
CA GLU A 419 -22.31 35.32 21.71
C GLU A 419 -23.30 35.08 20.56
N GLU A 420 -24.31 35.95 20.40
CA GLU A 420 -25.32 35.83 19.34
C GLU A 420 -24.73 35.99 17.94
N VAL A 421 -23.81 36.95 17.75
CA VAL A 421 -23.12 37.17 16.48
C VAL A 421 -22.13 36.05 16.20
N ALA A 422 -21.36 35.63 17.22
CA ALA A 422 -20.43 34.51 17.10
C ALA A 422 -21.15 33.21 16.72
N ASP A 423 -22.30 32.90 17.32
CA ASP A 423 -23.08 31.70 16.99
C ASP A 423 -23.63 31.73 15.56
N ARG A 424 -24.10 32.89 15.09
CA ARG A 424 -24.55 33.07 13.71
C ARG A 424 -23.39 32.84 12.72
N ASP A 425 -22.26 33.48 12.96
CA ASP A 425 -21.10 33.43 12.07
C ASP A 425 -20.44 32.04 12.09
N PHE A 426 -20.42 31.38 13.25
CA PHE A 426 -20.04 29.97 13.40
C PHE A 426 -20.92 29.04 12.57
N LYS A 427 -22.25 29.17 12.64
CA LYS A 427 -23.17 28.35 11.83
C LYS A 427 -22.90 28.52 10.34
N VAL A 428 -22.61 29.74 9.89
CA VAL A 428 -22.26 30.04 8.49
C VAL A 428 -20.93 29.39 8.11
N ALA A 429 -19.90 29.53 8.93
CA ALA A 429 -18.59 28.93 8.71
C ALA A 429 -18.65 27.40 8.70
N LEU A 430 -19.34 26.79 9.66
CA LEU A 430 -19.55 25.35 9.76
C LEU A 430 -20.32 24.80 8.56
N ASN A 431 -21.36 25.49 8.10
CA ASN A 431 -22.08 25.08 6.89
C ASN A 431 -21.17 25.16 5.66
N SER A 432 -20.38 26.22 5.54
CA SER A 432 -19.38 26.36 4.46
C SER A 432 -18.36 25.23 4.51
N LEU A 433 -17.79 24.93 5.68
CA LEU A 433 -16.84 23.84 5.90
C LEU A 433 -17.43 22.49 5.47
N ASN A 434 -18.64 22.16 5.94
CA ASN A 434 -19.29 20.90 5.56
C ASN A 434 -19.54 20.82 4.05
N ASN A 435 -19.89 21.93 3.38
CA ASN A 435 -20.10 21.92 1.93
C ASN A 435 -18.80 21.87 1.13
N VAL A 436 -17.68 22.26 1.74
CA VAL A 436 -16.34 22.12 1.14
C VAL A 436 -15.89 20.66 1.25
N LEU A 437 -15.99 20.06 2.43
CA LEU A 437 -15.60 18.67 2.65
C LEU A 437 -16.56 17.66 2.05
N GLU A 438 -17.84 18.02 1.88
CA GLU A 438 -18.93 17.16 1.41
C GLU A 438 -19.78 17.86 0.33
N PRO A 439 -19.21 18.17 -0.86
CA PRO A 439 -19.88 18.98 -1.88
C PRO A 439 -21.14 18.34 -2.47
N ASN A 440 -21.21 17.01 -2.47
CA ASN A 440 -22.35 16.23 -2.98
C ASN A 440 -23.33 15.82 -1.88
N ARG A 441 -23.19 16.37 -0.66
CA ARG A 441 -24.05 16.03 0.47
C ARG A 441 -25.50 16.43 0.22
N LEU A 442 -26.43 15.50 0.45
CA LEU A 442 -27.87 15.75 0.30
C LEU A 442 -28.34 16.84 1.27
N ALA A 443 -29.28 17.68 0.82
CA ALA A 443 -29.87 18.71 1.66
C ALA A 443 -30.46 18.11 2.95
N ARG A 444 -30.20 18.76 4.09
CA ARG A 444 -30.67 18.35 5.43
C ARG A 444 -30.10 17.03 5.97
N SER A 445 -29.16 16.39 5.26
CA SER A 445 -28.41 15.25 5.80
C SER A 445 -27.34 15.70 6.79
N LYS A 446 -26.99 14.83 7.74
CA LYS A 446 -25.93 15.10 8.73
C LYS A 446 -24.56 15.05 8.04
N PRO A 447 -23.62 15.97 8.37
CA PRO A 447 -22.24 15.86 7.89
C PRO A 447 -21.58 14.60 8.43
N PHE A 448 -20.69 14.03 7.63
CA PHE A 448 -19.91 12.86 7.96
C PHE A 448 -18.62 13.23 8.70
N PHE A 449 -17.81 14.14 8.16
CA PHE A 449 -16.44 14.40 8.66
C PHE A 449 -16.40 15.27 9.92
N ILE A 450 -17.31 16.24 10.03
CA ILE A 450 -17.45 17.06 11.24
C ILE A 450 -18.59 16.49 12.07
N GLN A 451 -18.25 15.88 13.20
CA GLN A 451 -19.25 15.33 14.11
C GLN A 451 -19.69 16.36 15.15
N ARG A 452 -20.93 16.19 15.60
CA ARG A 452 -21.48 16.92 16.74
C ARG A 452 -22.00 15.92 17.75
N THR A 453 -21.34 15.86 18.91
CA THR A 453 -21.76 15.03 20.05
C THR A 453 -22.37 15.94 21.11
N THR A 454 -23.69 15.90 21.25
CA THR A 454 -24.47 16.81 22.11
C THR A 454 -24.31 18.29 21.69
N SER A 455 -23.32 18.98 22.26
CA SER A 455 -23.00 20.39 22.01
C SER A 455 -21.51 20.63 21.73
N ARG A 456 -20.73 19.56 21.54
CA ARG A 456 -19.31 19.64 21.17
C ARG A 456 -19.11 19.22 19.71
N TYR A 457 -18.08 19.78 19.08
CA TYR A 457 -17.75 19.63 17.66
C TYR A 457 -16.30 19.21 17.49
N GLY A 458 -16.05 18.44 16.45
CA GLY A 458 -14.69 18.05 16.08
C GLY A 458 -14.70 17.09 14.91
N LEU A 459 -13.52 16.57 14.59
CA LEU A 459 -13.33 15.61 13.52
C LEU A 459 -13.87 14.23 13.94
N ARG A 460 -14.43 13.51 12.96
CA ARG A 460 -14.71 12.08 13.06
C ARG A 460 -13.47 11.30 12.59
N PHE A 461 -12.88 10.51 13.48
CA PHE A 461 -11.73 9.66 13.16
C PHE A 461 -12.18 8.26 12.69
N THR A 462 -12.21 8.07 11.38
CA THR A 462 -12.41 6.78 10.70
C THR A 462 -11.28 6.56 9.70
N GLN A 463 -11.25 5.41 9.03
CA GLN A 463 -10.32 5.18 7.92
C GLN A 463 -10.47 6.18 6.76
N SER A 464 -11.61 6.87 6.69
CA SER A 464 -11.91 7.91 5.70
C SER A 464 -11.26 9.26 6.00
N LEU A 465 -10.62 9.44 7.16
CA LEU A 465 -9.88 10.65 7.51
C LEU A 465 -8.42 10.31 7.80
N GLN A 466 -7.52 10.67 6.89
CA GLN A 466 -6.09 10.41 6.99
C GLN A 466 -5.33 11.70 7.28
N MET A 467 -4.40 11.64 8.22
CA MET A 467 -3.60 12.79 8.64
C MET A 467 -2.16 12.36 8.86
N ASP A 468 -1.22 13.00 8.17
CA ASP A 468 0.21 12.70 8.26
C ASP A 468 0.77 12.81 9.69
N CYS A 469 0.29 13.77 10.49
CA CYS A 469 0.67 13.89 11.90
C CYS A 469 0.23 12.68 12.74
N ASN A 470 -0.91 12.06 12.43
CA ASN A 470 -1.36 10.86 13.14
C ASN A 470 -0.49 9.66 12.74
N ASP A 471 -0.15 9.54 11.46
CA ASP A 471 0.75 8.49 10.97
C ASP A 471 2.15 8.63 11.58
N PHE A 472 2.66 9.86 11.66
CA PHE A 472 3.92 10.19 12.32
C PHE A 472 3.93 9.75 13.78
N GLU A 473 2.91 10.14 14.55
CA GLU A 473 2.81 9.77 15.95
C GLU A 473 2.67 8.26 16.17
N ALA A 474 1.89 7.59 15.33
CA ALA A 474 1.74 6.15 15.37
C ALA A 474 3.08 5.45 15.13
N ALA A 475 3.88 5.95 14.18
CA ALA A 475 5.23 5.44 13.91
C ALA A 475 6.18 5.67 15.10
N VAL A 476 6.19 6.87 15.72
CA VAL A 476 6.98 7.11 16.94
C VAL A 476 6.54 6.18 18.07
N THR A 477 5.24 6.02 18.28
CA THR A 477 4.67 5.13 19.30
C THR A 477 5.08 3.68 19.07
N ALA A 478 4.97 3.19 17.83
CA ALA A 478 5.39 1.85 17.45
C ALA A 478 6.90 1.64 17.67
N GLY A 479 7.73 2.63 17.36
CA GLY A 479 9.16 2.61 17.66
C GLY A 479 9.45 2.45 19.15
N HIS A 480 8.68 3.13 20.02
CA HIS A 480 8.81 2.98 21.47
C HIS A 480 8.32 1.62 22.00
N GLN A 481 7.36 0.99 21.32
CA GLN A 481 6.77 -0.30 21.71
C GLN A 481 7.43 -1.51 21.05
N ALA A 482 8.33 -1.29 20.09
CA ALA A 482 9.04 -2.33 19.37
C ALA A 482 9.81 -3.26 20.32
N LYS A 483 9.85 -4.55 19.98
CA LYS A 483 10.45 -5.58 20.83
C LYS A 483 11.96 -5.69 20.63
N SER A 484 12.46 -5.23 19.50
CA SER A 484 13.89 -5.18 19.18
C SER A 484 14.29 -3.79 18.70
N ARG A 485 15.59 -3.52 18.74
CA ARG A 485 16.13 -2.23 18.30
C ARG A 485 16.05 -2.07 16.78
N GLU A 486 16.20 -3.16 16.05
CA GLU A 486 16.08 -3.22 14.59
C GLU A 486 14.65 -2.90 14.16
N GLU A 487 13.65 -3.47 14.85
CA GLU A 487 12.24 -3.15 14.65
C GLU A 487 11.96 -1.68 15.01
N ALA A 488 12.46 -1.19 16.14
CA ALA A 488 12.31 0.20 16.56
C ALA A 488 12.87 1.18 15.51
N MET A 489 14.04 0.86 14.94
CA MET A 489 14.70 1.66 13.92
C MET A 489 13.83 1.83 12.68
N VAL A 490 13.17 0.76 12.20
CA VAL A 490 12.26 0.83 11.05
C VAL A 490 11.14 1.85 11.30
N PHE A 491 10.56 1.84 12.50
CA PHE A 491 9.49 2.76 12.85
C PHE A 491 9.98 4.21 13.03
N TYR A 492 11.13 4.42 13.67
CA TYR A 492 11.70 5.76 13.81
C TYR A 492 12.07 6.37 12.46
N GLU A 493 12.65 5.59 11.56
CA GLU A 493 12.97 6.06 10.20
C GLU A 493 11.72 6.43 9.42
N ASN A 494 10.65 5.63 9.53
CA ASN A 494 9.36 5.98 8.93
C ASN A 494 8.78 7.27 9.54
N ALA A 495 8.87 7.47 10.86
CA ALA A 495 8.44 8.69 11.51
C ALA A 495 9.23 9.91 11.02
N ILE A 496 10.56 9.82 10.95
CA ILE A 496 11.44 10.91 10.50
C ILE A 496 11.12 11.28 9.04
N MET A 497 10.86 10.29 8.19
CA MET A 497 10.47 10.51 6.80
C MET A 497 9.09 11.20 6.66
N LEU A 498 8.13 10.90 7.54
CA LEU A 498 6.81 11.55 7.52
C LEU A 498 6.85 13.01 7.98
N TYR A 499 7.87 13.41 8.75
CA TYR A 499 8.04 14.76 9.26
C TYR A 499 8.73 15.66 8.21
N GLU A 500 7.97 16.13 7.22
CA GLU A 500 8.45 16.99 6.13
C GLU A 500 8.66 18.47 6.56
N GLY A 501 8.28 18.82 7.79
CA GLY A 501 8.46 20.15 8.37
C GLY A 501 7.56 20.37 9.57
N ASP A 502 7.62 21.57 10.16
CA ASP A 502 6.83 21.88 11.36
C ASP A 502 5.33 21.83 11.07
N PHE A 503 4.56 21.47 12.11
CA PHE A 503 3.11 21.39 12.03
C PHE A 503 2.50 22.74 11.63
N MET A 504 1.82 22.74 10.47
CA MET A 504 1.20 23.90 9.83
C MET A 504 2.12 25.12 9.83
N SER A 505 3.34 24.94 9.31
CA SER A 505 4.37 25.99 9.21
C SER A 505 3.93 27.20 8.38
N ASP A 506 2.90 27.05 7.54
CA ASP A 506 2.26 28.11 6.77
C ASP A 506 1.23 28.93 7.58
N ARG A 507 0.92 28.49 8.81
CA ARG A 507 -0.09 29.10 9.70
C ARG A 507 0.51 29.57 11.03
N ASN A 508 1.68 30.21 10.98
CA ASN A 508 2.38 30.68 12.19
C ASN A 508 1.65 31.77 12.99
N SER A 509 0.73 32.52 12.37
CA SER A 509 -0.10 33.52 13.05
C SER A 509 -1.18 32.93 13.95
N ASP A 510 -1.49 31.65 13.78
CA ASP A 510 -2.60 31.00 14.45
C ASP A 510 -2.13 30.44 15.80
N GLU A 511 -2.26 31.25 16.85
CA GLU A 511 -1.75 30.95 18.20
C GLU A 511 -2.23 29.58 18.73
N TRP A 512 -3.44 29.14 18.35
CA TRP A 512 -4.00 27.84 18.77
C TRP A 512 -3.30 26.62 18.16
N THR A 513 -2.33 26.80 17.26
CA THR A 513 -1.51 25.73 16.68
C THR A 513 -0.19 25.50 17.42
N VAL A 514 0.23 26.43 18.28
CA VAL A 514 1.57 26.45 18.92
C VAL A 514 1.78 25.22 19.79
N ASP A 515 0.88 24.94 20.73
CA ASP A 515 1.00 23.80 21.66
C ASP A 515 1.22 22.47 20.91
N GLU A 516 0.47 22.29 19.84
CA GLU A 516 0.48 21.07 19.06
C GLU A 516 1.73 20.95 18.17
N ARG A 517 2.22 22.09 17.65
CA ARG A 517 3.48 22.17 16.92
C ARG A 517 4.66 21.81 17.83
N GLU A 518 4.74 22.41 19.01
CA GLU A 518 5.79 22.13 19.99
C GLU A 518 5.76 20.66 20.42
N ARG A 519 4.58 20.11 20.70
CA ARG A 519 4.42 18.70 21.07
C ARG A 519 4.93 17.74 19.98
N LEU A 520 4.57 17.99 18.72
CA LEU A 520 5.02 17.17 17.59
C LEU A 520 6.53 17.32 17.33
N GLN A 521 7.07 18.52 17.51
CA GLN A 521 8.50 18.79 17.42
C GLN A 521 9.30 18.01 18.48
N VAL A 522 8.81 17.96 19.72
CA VAL A 522 9.44 17.16 20.79
C VAL A 522 9.45 15.67 20.43
N LEU A 523 8.36 15.14 19.88
CA LEU A 523 8.33 13.74 19.40
C LEU A 523 9.31 13.49 18.26
N TYR A 524 9.46 14.45 17.35
CA TYR A 524 10.39 14.34 16.22
C TYR A 524 11.84 14.32 16.69
N ILE A 525 12.20 15.24 17.60
CA ILE A 525 13.52 15.26 18.25
C ILE A 525 13.78 13.92 18.93
N LYS A 526 12.79 13.36 19.64
CA LYS A 526 12.93 12.09 20.34
C LYS A 526 13.16 10.91 19.38
N ALA A 527 12.47 10.88 18.24
CA ALA A 527 12.67 9.87 17.22
C ALA A 527 14.06 9.97 16.59
N CYS A 528 14.52 11.19 16.26
CA CYS A 528 15.87 11.44 15.75
C CYS A 528 16.95 11.03 16.74
N GLU A 529 16.79 11.39 18.02
CA GLU A 529 17.73 11.03 19.10
C GLU A 529 17.85 9.50 19.23
N LYS A 530 16.72 8.79 19.29
CA LYS A 530 16.72 7.32 19.39
C LYS A 530 17.30 6.64 18.15
N SER A 531 16.98 7.12 16.95
CA SER A 531 17.60 6.66 15.70
C SER A 531 19.12 6.90 15.71
N ALA A 532 19.57 8.09 16.07
CA ALA A 532 20.99 8.45 16.14
C ALA A 532 21.79 7.56 17.09
N HIS A 533 21.26 7.27 18.28
CA HIS A 533 21.91 6.36 19.21
C HIS A 533 22.07 4.94 18.66
N GLN A 534 21.06 4.43 17.95
CA GLN A 534 21.15 3.12 17.31
C GLN A 534 22.21 3.12 16.20
N LEU A 535 22.24 4.17 15.37
CA LEU A 535 23.23 4.36 14.31
C LEU A 535 24.66 4.44 14.85
N LEU A 536 24.88 5.14 15.97
CA LEU A 536 26.19 5.15 16.64
C LEU A 536 26.61 3.74 17.09
N ARG A 537 25.66 2.93 17.60
CA ARG A 537 25.93 1.54 18.04
C ARG A 537 26.21 0.62 16.85
N THR A 538 25.58 0.83 15.70
CA THR A 538 25.83 0.08 14.45
C THR A 538 26.99 0.65 13.63
N GLN A 539 27.67 1.69 14.12
CA GLN A 539 28.82 2.35 13.48
C GLN A 539 28.47 3.08 12.17
N GLU A 540 27.21 3.47 12.01
CA GLU A 540 26.70 4.28 10.90
C GLU A 540 26.82 5.77 11.25
N TYR A 541 28.06 6.24 11.42
CA TYR A 541 28.37 7.55 12.00
C TYR A 541 27.88 8.73 11.16
N GLU A 542 27.96 8.66 9.83
CA GLU A 542 27.47 9.72 8.95
C GLU A 542 25.96 9.93 9.10
N LEU A 543 25.19 8.84 9.20
CA LEU A 543 23.75 8.92 9.40
C LEU A 543 23.41 9.44 10.81
N ALA A 544 24.17 9.05 11.84
CA ALA A 544 23.99 9.58 13.18
C ALA A 544 24.24 11.10 13.23
N ILE A 545 25.23 11.60 12.49
CA ILE A 545 25.51 13.04 12.33
C ILE A 545 24.31 13.74 11.68
N ASP A 546 23.78 13.22 10.58
CA ASP A 546 22.58 13.78 9.92
C ASP A 546 21.38 13.87 10.87
N ARG A 547 21.15 12.84 11.70
CA ARG A 547 20.08 12.87 12.72
C ARG A 547 20.33 13.96 13.76
N ALA A 548 21.56 14.13 14.22
CA ALA A 548 21.89 15.18 15.18
C ALA A 548 21.75 16.59 14.60
N GLU A 549 22.12 16.80 13.32
CA GLU A 549 21.93 18.07 12.64
C GLU A 549 20.44 18.43 12.53
N LYS A 550 19.58 17.45 12.19
CA LYS A 550 18.11 17.61 12.20
C LYS A 550 17.54 17.98 13.57
N ILE A 551 18.12 17.44 14.66
CA ILE A 551 17.72 17.85 16.01
C ILE A 551 18.09 19.32 16.26
N ILE A 552 19.32 19.73 15.91
CA ILE A 552 19.82 21.10 16.11
C ILE A 552 19.02 22.13 15.31
N GLU A 553 18.51 21.75 14.13
CA GLU A 553 17.59 22.60 13.34
C GLU A 553 16.29 22.90 14.07
N LYS A 554 15.84 22.01 14.97
CA LYS A 554 14.60 22.16 15.75
C LYS A 554 14.86 22.75 17.13
N ASP A 555 15.88 22.28 17.81
CA ASP A 555 16.29 22.75 19.13
C ASP A 555 17.81 22.92 19.16
N ILE A 556 18.25 24.16 18.95
CA ILE A 556 19.66 24.51 18.91
C ILE A 556 20.35 24.34 20.26
N CYS A 557 19.59 24.25 21.37
CA CYS A 557 20.08 24.07 22.73
C CYS A 557 20.09 22.60 23.17
N PHE A 558 19.74 21.65 22.29
CA PHE A 558 19.69 20.24 22.63
C PHE A 558 21.09 19.60 22.74
N GLU A 559 21.68 19.63 23.93
CA GLU A 559 23.07 19.20 24.19
C GLU A 559 23.40 17.79 23.68
N GLU A 560 22.46 16.84 23.77
CA GLU A 560 22.70 15.45 23.34
C GLU A 560 22.96 15.35 21.83
N ALA A 561 22.38 16.25 21.02
CA ALA A 561 22.69 16.29 19.59
C ALA A 561 24.15 16.67 19.35
N TYR A 562 24.69 17.63 20.09
CA TYR A 562 26.11 17.98 20.01
C TYR A 562 27.00 16.84 20.51
N ARG A 563 26.56 16.08 21.52
CA ARG A 563 27.26 14.87 21.96
C ARG A 563 27.35 13.85 20.83
N ILE A 564 26.24 13.55 20.16
CA ILE A 564 26.19 12.65 19.01
C ILE A 564 27.13 13.12 17.90
N LEU A 565 27.11 14.42 17.56
CA LEU A 565 28.04 15.00 16.58
C LEU A 565 29.51 14.78 16.97
N MET A 566 29.86 15.06 18.23
CA MET A 566 31.23 14.89 18.70
C MET A 566 31.69 13.42 18.62
N ILE A 567 30.82 12.46 18.98
CA ILE A 567 31.12 11.02 18.89
C ILE A 567 31.26 10.60 17.41
N GLY A 568 30.31 10.98 16.56
CA GLY A 568 30.33 10.64 15.13
C GLY A 568 31.57 11.19 14.42
N TYR A 569 31.86 12.48 14.57
CA TYR A 569 33.04 13.10 13.96
C TYR A 569 34.35 12.51 14.50
N TYR A 570 34.40 12.14 15.79
CA TYR A 570 35.57 11.47 16.36
C TYR A 570 35.84 10.12 15.69
N HIS A 571 34.82 9.28 15.53
CA HIS A 571 34.97 7.96 14.91
C HIS A 571 35.26 8.02 13.39
N LEU A 572 34.87 9.11 12.73
CA LEU A 572 35.28 9.41 11.35
C LEU A 572 36.67 10.05 11.24
N ASN A 573 37.49 10.00 12.30
CA ASN A 573 38.82 10.61 12.38
C ASN A 573 38.83 12.14 12.15
N ASN A 574 37.70 12.80 12.35
CA ASN A 574 37.54 14.24 12.17
C ASN A 574 37.47 14.98 13.52
N ARG A 575 38.56 14.88 14.28
CA ARG A 575 38.70 15.48 15.62
C ARG A 575 38.46 16.99 15.64
N VAL A 576 38.81 17.70 14.57
CA VAL A 576 38.61 19.14 14.46
C VAL A 576 37.11 19.49 14.49
N TYR A 577 36.30 18.74 13.75
CA TYR A 577 34.85 18.96 13.75
C TYR A 577 34.21 18.55 15.08
N ALA A 578 34.69 17.48 15.72
CA ALA A 578 34.23 17.12 17.06
C ALA A 578 34.46 18.26 18.08
N LEU A 579 35.67 18.84 18.13
CA LEU A 579 35.95 19.99 19.01
C LEU A 579 35.09 21.22 18.66
N ARG A 580 34.89 21.50 17.36
CA ARG A 580 34.03 22.60 16.91
C ARG A 580 32.56 22.42 17.31
N SER A 581 32.05 21.19 17.33
CA SER A 581 30.69 20.91 17.79
C SER A 581 30.49 21.30 19.26
N TYR A 582 31.48 21.01 20.12
CA TYR A 582 31.46 21.47 21.51
C TYR A 582 31.51 23.00 21.62
N ASP A 583 32.45 23.64 20.91
CA ASP A 583 32.57 25.11 20.93
C ASP A 583 31.32 25.82 20.40
N LYS A 584 30.60 25.20 19.45
CA LYS A 584 29.28 25.66 18.99
C LYS A 584 28.25 25.51 20.10
N CYS A 585 28.12 24.33 20.71
CA CYS A 585 27.22 24.08 21.83
C CYS A 585 27.41 25.09 22.96
N ARG A 586 28.65 25.27 23.43
CA ARG A 586 28.98 26.22 24.51
C ARG A 586 28.53 27.64 24.20
N ARG A 587 28.79 28.12 22.97
CA ARG A 587 28.36 29.46 22.56
C ARG A 587 26.84 29.58 22.57
N VAL A 588 26.14 28.64 21.95
CA VAL A 588 24.67 28.64 21.90
C VAL A 588 24.06 28.58 23.30
N MET A 589 24.52 27.68 24.17
CA MET A 589 24.01 27.56 25.54
C MET A 589 24.22 28.84 26.36
N ASN A 590 25.38 29.48 26.19
CA ASN A 590 25.64 30.76 26.84
C ASN A 590 24.77 31.89 26.27
N ASP A 591 24.61 31.96 24.94
CA ASP A 591 23.90 33.04 24.27
C ASP A 591 22.37 32.96 24.47
N GLU A 592 21.79 31.76 24.43
CA GLU A 592 20.33 31.53 24.54
C GLU A 592 19.86 31.35 26.00
N LEU A 593 20.67 30.69 26.84
CA LEU A 593 20.26 30.28 28.19
C LEU A 593 21.14 30.83 29.32
N GLY A 594 22.29 31.43 29.01
CA GLY A 594 23.22 31.97 30.01
C GLY A 594 23.89 30.89 30.88
N VAL A 595 23.99 29.66 30.39
CA VAL A 595 24.57 28.52 31.13
C VAL A 595 25.70 27.86 30.33
N GLU A 596 26.61 27.20 31.05
CA GLU A 596 27.63 26.34 30.45
C GLU A 596 27.04 24.95 30.10
N PRO A 597 27.60 24.23 29.10
CA PRO A 597 27.21 22.86 28.80
C PRO A 597 27.38 21.93 30.01
N THR A 598 26.62 20.84 30.03
CA THR A 598 26.68 19.79 31.06
C THR A 598 28.11 19.30 31.33
N ALA A 599 28.38 18.94 32.59
CA ALA A 599 29.68 18.42 33.02
C ALA A 599 30.13 17.18 32.20
N GLU A 600 29.18 16.36 31.75
CA GLU A 600 29.44 15.22 30.89
C GLU A 600 30.00 15.65 29.52
N LEU A 601 29.42 16.68 28.89
CA LEU A 601 29.89 17.20 27.61
C LEU A 601 31.25 17.92 27.74
N GLN A 602 31.46 18.63 28.85
CA GLN A 602 32.75 19.24 29.20
C GLN A 602 33.85 18.18 29.33
N ARG A 603 33.59 17.10 30.08
CA ARG A 603 34.53 15.97 30.22
C ARG A 603 34.84 15.35 28.86
N MET A 604 33.85 15.16 28.01
CA MET A 604 34.06 14.58 26.67
C MET A 604 34.98 15.46 25.81
N HIS A 605 34.83 16.78 25.89
CA HIS A 605 35.72 17.73 25.23
C HIS A 605 37.16 17.68 25.77
N GLU A 606 37.36 17.49 27.07
CA GLU A 606 38.69 17.31 27.68
C GLU A 606 39.38 16.03 27.18
N LEU A 607 38.67 14.90 27.17
CA LEU A 607 39.17 13.63 26.62
C LEU A 607 39.58 13.79 25.14
N LEU A 608 38.75 14.48 24.35
CA LEU A 608 39.04 14.83 22.97
C LEU A 608 40.22 15.80 22.82
N LYS A 609 40.62 16.56 23.83
CA LYS A 609 41.85 17.38 23.78
C LYS A 609 43.10 16.58 24.15
N MET A 610 42.95 15.61 25.06
CA MET A 610 44.04 14.72 25.49
C MET A 610 44.34 13.61 24.48
N GLY A 611 43.41 13.35 23.54
CA GLY A 611 43.56 12.30 22.54
C GLY A 611 43.21 10.91 23.06
N GLU A 612 42.41 10.87 24.12
CA GLU A 612 41.91 9.63 24.71
C GLU A 612 40.72 9.08 23.93
N VAL A 613 40.52 7.76 23.99
CA VAL A 613 39.51 7.07 23.21
C VAL A 613 38.12 7.36 23.75
N LEU A 614 37.26 7.97 22.94
CA LEU A 614 35.82 7.99 23.21
C LEU A 614 35.25 6.60 22.87
N THR A 615 34.78 5.88 23.88
CA THR A 615 34.01 4.65 23.65
C THR A 615 32.52 4.99 23.59
N CYS A 616 31.85 4.52 22.53
CA CYS A 616 30.40 4.65 22.35
C CYS A 616 29.60 4.20 23.59
N VAL A 617 30.05 3.16 24.29
CA VAL A 617 29.32 2.55 25.42
C VAL A 617 29.40 3.39 26.71
N SER A 618 30.52 4.07 26.97
CA SER A 618 30.74 4.76 28.25
C SER A 618 29.83 5.98 28.50
N PHE A 619 29.12 6.46 27.47
CA PHE A 619 28.26 7.65 27.54
C PHE A 619 26.81 7.40 27.12
N MET A 620 26.44 6.16 26.76
CA MET A 620 25.08 5.82 26.29
C MET A 620 24.21 5.05 27.31
N ASP A 621 24.78 4.48 28.37
CA ASP A 621 24.07 3.52 29.23
C ASP A 621 23.48 4.12 30.54
N ASN A 622 23.38 5.45 30.65
CA ASN A 622 22.80 6.12 31.82
C ASN A 622 21.39 6.72 31.62
N ARG A 623 20.69 6.45 30.51
CA ARG A 623 19.31 6.95 30.27
C ARG A 623 18.37 6.00 29.54
#